data_AF-A0A9D1ERP2-F1
#
_entry.id   AF-A0A9D1ERP2-F1
#
_cell.length_a   1.000
_cell.length_b   1.000
_cell.length_c   1.000
_cell.angle_alpha   90.00
_cell.angle_beta   90.00
_cell.angle_gamma   90.00
#
_symmetry.space_group_name_H-M   'P 1'
#
loop_
_entity.id
_entity.type
_entity.pdbx_description
1 polymer ?
#
loop_
_entity_poly.entity_id
_entity_poly.type
_entity_poly.pdbx_seq_one_letter_code
_entity_poly.pdbx_strand_id
1 'polypeptide(L)'
;MEKKEYVTYGQKGQCGCGCGCGSDLPAITGCRFSLSPMTDRFAEIILDAVKATKTDKVWQETGKLSTIYRGRQIHVEDAVKACFIHAWRKDVHMTMEATFSRGCPGDIAGDSFLAEDEVLLNEPAIRNIHFPVACKIALYPMGIPNYMEYIAEVVNHAIDLGIYEKSAHYCTVLSCDVQELFDYIHYVNTYCAEHLSHYIFEVTISVNSPTKEA
;
A
#
# COMPACT_ATOMS: atom_id res chain seq x y z
N MET A 1 -2.97 -10.66 34.01
CA MET A 1 -3.51 -10.22 32.70
C MET A 1 -4.42 -9.05 32.97
N GLU A 2 -4.04 -7.85 32.54
CA GLU A 2 -4.98 -6.72 32.58
C GLU A 2 -6.19 -7.05 31.72
N LYS A 3 -7.39 -6.78 32.27
CA LYS A 3 -8.65 -6.99 31.56
C LYS A 3 -8.73 -5.91 30.49
N LYS A 4 -8.63 -6.31 29.22
CA LYS A 4 -8.78 -5.39 28.09
C LYS A 4 -10.22 -4.91 28.01
N GLU A 5 -10.41 -3.61 27.79
CA GLU A 5 -11.72 -3.03 27.53
C GLU A 5 -12.20 -3.39 26.10
N TYR A 6 -13.52 -3.36 25.90
CA TYR A 6 -14.08 -3.52 24.56
C TYR A 6 -13.76 -2.29 23.72
N VAL A 7 -13.31 -2.53 22.49
CA VAL A 7 -13.06 -1.45 21.54
C VAL A 7 -14.40 -0.98 20.95
N THR A 8 -14.62 0.33 20.90
CA THR A 8 -15.80 0.94 20.27
C THR A 8 -15.37 1.74 19.06
N TYR A 9 -15.80 1.30 17.87
CA TYR A 9 -15.60 2.01 16.60
C TYR A 9 -16.94 2.52 16.06
N GLY A 10 -16.93 3.62 15.29
CA GLY A 10 -18.10 4.03 14.50
C GLY A 10 -19.34 4.44 15.30
N GLN A 11 -19.17 5.09 16.46
CA GLN A 11 -20.32 5.55 17.25
C GLN A 11 -21.20 6.54 16.45
N LYS A 12 -22.52 6.45 16.64
CA LYS A 12 -23.52 7.37 16.07
C LYS A 12 -23.13 8.81 16.42
N GLY A 13 -22.84 9.61 15.40
CA GLY A 13 -22.42 11.01 15.55
C GLY A 13 -20.91 11.28 15.41
N GLN A 14 -20.07 10.25 15.31
CA GLN A 14 -18.63 10.38 15.00
C GLN A 14 -18.24 9.81 13.63
N CYS A 15 -19.09 8.97 13.03
CA CYS A 15 -18.99 8.66 11.61
C CYS A 15 -19.66 9.81 10.84
N GLY A 16 -18.88 10.61 10.12
CA GLY A 16 -19.39 11.56 9.11
C GLY A 16 -20.08 10.88 7.91
N CYS A 17 -20.47 9.61 8.04
CA CYS A 17 -21.25 8.88 7.07
C CYS A 17 -22.74 9.24 7.23
N GLY A 18 -23.05 10.47 6.86
CA GLY A 18 -24.41 10.95 6.66
C GLY A 18 -24.38 12.06 5.63
N CYS A 19 -24.41 11.69 4.35
CA CYS A 19 -24.71 12.58 3.23
C CYS A 19 -23.91 13.91 3.22
N GLY A 20 -22.73 13.92 2.58
CA GLY A 20 -22.08 15.16 2.15
C GLY A 20 -21.26 15.88 3.22
N CYS A 21 -20.20 15.25 3.72
CA CYS A 21 -19.26 15.90 4.64
C CYS A 21 -17.85 15.82 4.06
N GLY A 22 -17.39 16.92 3.46
CA GLY A 22 -15.96 17.17 3.33
C GLY A 22 -15.38 17.25 4.74
N SER A 23 -14.48 16.35 5.07
CA SER A 23 -13.70 16.47 6.30
C SER A 23 -12.48 17.31 5.99
N ASP A 24 -12.35 18.48 6.62
CA ASP A 24 -11.17 19.36 6.62
C ASP A 24 -9.91 18.71 7.24
N LEU A 25 -9.91 17.39 7.41
CA LEU A 25 -8.75 16.64 7.85
C LEU A 25 -7.78 16.53 6.66
N PRO A 26 -6.48 16.76 6.87
CA PRO A 26 -5.50 16.51 5.83
C PRO A 26 -5.65 15.08 5.35
N ALA A 27 -5.63 14.88 4.03
CA ALA A 27 -5.87 13.57 3.46
C ALA A 27 -4.66 12.65 3.68
N ILE A 28 -4.62 12.01 4.84
CA ILE A 28 -3.57 11.09 5.26
C ILE A 28 -3.78 9.77 4.52
N THR A 29 -2.73 9.30 3.86
CA THR A 29 -2.64 7.94 3.35
C THR A 29 -1.85 7.10 4.35
N GLY A 30 -2.32 5.89 4.62
CA GLY A 30 -1.59 4.88 5.36
C GLY A 30 -1.30 3.68 4.48
N CYS A 31 -0.12 3.09 4.63
CA CYS A 31 0.17 1.76 4.11
C CYS A 31 0.69 0.87 5.23
N ARG A 32 -0.05 -0.18 5.56
CA ARG A 32 0.41 -1.24 6.46
C ARG A 32 0.87 -2.42 5.63
N PHE A 33 2.08 -2.91 5.88
CA PHE A 33 2.67 -3.97 5.08
C PHE A 33 3.55 -4.93 5.90
N SER A 34 3.73 -6.13 5.34
CA SER A 34 4.60 -7.17 5.89
C SER A 34 5.49 -7.71 4.77
N LEU A 35 6.78 -7.87 5.08
CA LEU A 35 7.76 -8.52 4.22
C LEU A 35 7.97 -9.96 4.69
N SER A 36 7.93 -10.89 3.75
CA SER A 36 8.17 -12.32 4.01
C SER A 36 9.27 -12.85 3.08
N PRO A 37 10.55 -12.68 3.42
CA PRO A 37 11.64 -13.38 2.72
C PRO A 37 11.67 -14.85 3.14
N MET A 38 11.58 -15.79 2.19
CA MET A 38 11.57 -17.23 2.46
C MET A 38 13.01 -17.76 2.61
N THR A 39 13.71 -17.32 3.65
CA THR A 39 15.10 -17.71 3.95
C THR A 39 15.40 -17.62 5.45
N ASP A 40 16.37 -18.38 5.96
CA ASP A 40 16.82 -18.30 7.36
C ASP A 40 17.37 -16.92 7.74
N ARG A 41 17.75 -16.11 6.74
CA ARG A 41 18.19 -14.71 6.91
C ARG A 41 17.05 -13.69 6.86
N PHE A 42 15.79 -14.12 7.02
CA PHE A 42 14.62 -13.23 6.88
C PHE A 42 14.72 -11.99 7.79
N ALA A 43 15.15 -12.17 9.04
CA ALA A 43 15.23 -11.07 10.01
C ALA A 43 16.25 -10.01 9.59
N GLU A 44 17.42 -10.43 9.10
CA GLU A 44 18.46 -9.54 8.57
C GLU A 44 17.92 -8.74 7.38
N ILE A 45 17.33 -9.42 6.39
CA ILE A 45 16.79 -8.78 5.18
C ILE A 45 15.72 -7.73 5.52
N ILE A 46 14.77 -8.07 6.41
CA ILE A 46 13.69 -7.17 6.80
C ILE A 46 14.24 -5.95 7.55
N LEU A 47 15.10 -6.16 8.55
CA LEU A 47 15.63 -5.07 9.37
C LEU A 47 16.57 -4.15 8.58
N ASP A 48 17.37 -4.71 7.68
CA ASP A 48 18.23 -3.92 6.79
C ASP A 48 17.40 -3.07 5.81
N ALA A 49 16.31 -3.61 5.28
CA ALA A 49 15.43 -2.88 4.38
C ALA A 49 14.73 -1.70 5.08
N VAL A 50 14.19 -1.93 6.28
CA VAL A 50 13.59 -0.88 7.11
C VAL A 50 14.62 0.19 7.46
N LYS A 51 15.85 -0.20 7.80
CA LYS A 51 16.93 0.74 8.14
C LYS A 51 17.45 1.54 6.94
N ALA A 52 17.49 0.93 5.75
CA ALA A 52 17.95 1.59 4.53
C ALA A 52 16.94 2.61 3.97
N THR A 53 15.66 2.40 4.27
CA THR A 53 14.56 3.28 3.83
C THR A 53 14.62 4.60 4.58
N LYS A 54 14.63 5.72 3.85
CA LYS A 54 14.48 7.05 4.43
C LYS A 54 13.03 7.31 4.77
N THR A 55 12.75 7.49 6.05
CA THR A 55 11.40 7.65 6.57
C THR A 55 11.15 9.04 7.16
N ASP A 56 12.03 10.02 6.93
CA ASP A 56 11.93 11.37 7.51
C ASP A 56 10.64 12.12 7.12
N LYS A 57 9.95 11.66 6.06
CA LYS A 57 8.71 12.24 5.54
C LYS A 57 7.45 11.44 5.85
N VAL A 58 7.56 10.39 6.65
CA VAL A 58 6.41 9.57 7.06
C VAL A 58 6.48 9.32 8.56
N TRP A 59 5.32 9.24 9.20
CA TRP A 59 5.23 8.60 10.50
C TRP A 59 5.30 7.08 10.30
N GLN A 60 5.97 6.37 11.21
CA GLN A 60 6.10 4.92 11.13
C GLN A 60 5.93 4.22 12.47
N GLU A 61 5.44 2.99 12.41
CA GLU A 61 5.45 2.05 13.53
C GLU A 61 5.72 0.64 12.98
N THR A 62 6.71 -0.05 13.55
CA THR A 62 7.00 -1.46 13.24
C THR A 62 6.67 -2.32 14.45
N GLY A 63 5.75 -3.25 14.26
CA GLY A 63 5.37 -4.24 15.26
C GLY A 63 5.76 -5.64 14.86
N LYS A 64 5.37 -6.62 15.69
CA LYS A 64 5.64 -8.05 15.46
C LYS A 64 4.95 -8.64 14.22
N LEU A 65 3.95 -7.96 13.66
CA LEU A 65 3.13 -8.46 12.54
C LEU A 65 3.42 -7.72 11.24
N SER A 66 3.61 -6.40 11.31
CA SER A 66 3.70 -5.51 10.15
C SER A 66 4.36 -4.20 10.54
N THR A 67 4.74 -3.45 9.50
CA THR A 67 5.12 -2.05 9.57
C THR A 67 3.97 -1.21 9.01
N ILE A 68 3.79 0.01 9.51
CA ILE A 68 2.89 0.99 8.92
C ILE A 68 3.64 2.29 8.63
N TYR A 69 3.39 2.87 7.46
CA TYR A 69 3.79 4.24 7.10
C TYR A 69 2.56 5.10 6.92
N ARG A 70 2.57 6.32 7.48
CA ARG A 70 1.47 7.29 7.41
C ARG A 70 1.96 8.68 7.06
N GLY A 71 1.28 9.36 6.15
CA GLY A 71 1.62 10.72 5.75
C GLY A 71 0.98 11.12 4.44
N ARG A 72 1.65 12.00 3.69
CA ARG A 72 1.24 12.35 2.32
C ARG A 72 1.43 11.13 1.41
N GLN A 73 0.44 10.85 0.56
CA GLN A 73 0.41 9.69 -0.35
C GLN A 73 1.74 9.42 -1.04
N ILE A 74 2.31 10.41 -1.73
CA ILE A 74 3.57 10.26 -2.47
C ILE A 74 4.76 9.86 -1.59
N HIS A 75 4.82 10.32 -0.35
CA HIS A 75 5.91 9.97 0.58
C HIS A 75 5.72 8.57 1.17
N VAL A 76 4.46 8.15 1.37
CA VAL A 76 4.13 6.78 1.80
C VAL A 76 4.50 5.81 0.68
N GLU A 77 4.09 6.10 -0.56
CA GLU A 77 4.41 5.27 -1.73
C GLU A 77 5.92 5.17 -1.96
N ASP A 78 6.66 6.29 -1.90
CA ASP A 78 8.13 6.32 -1.98
C ASP A 78 8.79 5.44 -0.91
N ALA A 79 8.35 5.53 0.35
CA ALA A 79 8.90 4.75 1.44
C ALA A 79 8.58 3.25 1.32
N VAL A 80 7.35 2.89 0.91
CA VAL A 80 6.96 1.47 0.70
C VAL A 80 7.76 0.87 -0.45
N LYS A 81 7.86 1.59 -1.58
CA LYS A 81 8.65 1.22 -2.76
C LYS A 81 10.11 0.97 -2.38
N ALA A 82 10.71 1.91 -1.66
CA ALA A 82 12.09 1.82 -1.20
C ALA A 82 12.32 0.61 -0.29
N CYS A 83 11.44 0.41 0.69
CA CYS A 83 11.54 -0.72 1.62
C CYS A 83 11.46 -2.07 0.88
N PHE A 84 10.55 -2.20 -0.08
CA PHE A 84 10.44 -3.39 -0.92
C PHE A 84 11.72 -3.63 -1.75
N ILE A 85 12.21 -2.60 -2.43
CA ILE A 85 13.41 -2.68 -3.27
C ILE A 85 14.67 -2.96 -2.44
N HIS A 86 14.81 -2.36 -1.26
CA HIS A 86 15.93 -2.63 -0.34
C HIS A 86 15.90 -4.04 0.26
N ALA A 87 14.71 -4.64 0.41
CA ALA A 87 14.57 -6.03 0.85
C ALA A 87 14.87 -7.04 -0.27
N TRP A 88 14.72 -6.66 -1.54
CA TRP A 88 14.90 -7.56 -2.67
C TRP A 88 16.32 -8.15 -2.73
N ARG A 89 16.40 -9.45 -2.96
CA ARG A 89 17.64 -10.19 -3.24
C ARG A 89 17.36 -11.13 -4.38
N LYS A 90 18.18 -11.10 -5.43
CA LYS A 90 18.00 -11.90 -6.66
C LYS A 90 17.70 -13.38 -6.41
N ASP A 91 18.34 -13.97 -5.40
CA ASP A 91 18.25 -15.42 -5.13
C ASP A 91 17.36 -15.77 -3.92
N VAL A 92 16.52 -14.84 -3.46
CA VAL A 92 15.60 -15.07 -2.34
C VAL A 92 14.16 -14.83 -2.80
N HIS A 93 13.33 -15.88 -2.71
CA HIS A 93 11.88 -15.73 -2.85
C HIS A 93 11.38 -14.84 -1.71
N MET A 94 10.61 -13.82 -2.07
CA MET A 94 10.06 -12.88 -1.10
C MET A 94 8.66 -12.45 -1.54
N THR A 95 7.78 -12.26 -0.57
CA THR A 95 6.52 -11.56 -0.79
C THR A 95 6.42 -10.31 0.07
N MET A 96 5.65 -9.34 -0.42
CA MET A 96 5.14 -8.22 0.36
C MET A 96 3.62 -8.25 0.31
N GLU A 97 2.96 -8.22 1.46
CA GLU A 97 1.53 -7.95 1.56
C GLU A 97 1.37 -6.53 2.07
N ALA A 98 0.71 -5.67 1.31
CA ALA A 98 0.52 -4.26 1.59
C ALA A 98 -0.94 -3.87 1.49
N THR A 99 -1.40 -3.06 2.43
CA THR A 99 -2.76 -2.52 2.48
C THR A 99 -2.65 -1.00 2.55
N PHE A 100 -2.95 -0.34 1.44
CA PHE A 100 -3.14 1.10 1.37
C PHE A 100 -4.55 1.45 1.85
N SER A 101 -4.68 2.52 2.61
CA SER A 101 -5.96 3.03 3.05
C SER A 101 -5.92 4.55 3.19
N ARG A 102 -7.03 5.19 2.84
CA ARG A 102 -7.24 6.62 3.00
C ARG A 102 -8.71 6.89 3.28
N GLY A 103 -8.98 7.85 4.16
CA GLY A 103 -10.33 8.32 4.47
C GLY A 103 -11.13 7.44 5.44
N CYS A 104 -10.45 6.62 6.25
CA CYS A 104 -11.11 5.77 7.24
C CYS A 104 -11.95 6.62 8.23
N PRO A 105 -13.24 6.29 8.48
CA PRO A 105 -14.05 7.01 9.44
C PRO A 105 -13.50 6.91 10.87
N GLY A 106 -13.27 8.07 11.49
CA GLY A 106 -12.63 8.14 12.81
C GLY A 106 -11.10 8.09 12.76
N ASP A 107 -10.51 8.24 11.57
CA ASP A 107 -9.06 8.46 11.49
C ASP A 107 -8.67 9.72 12.26
N ILE A 108 -7.64 9.59 13.08
CA ILE A 108 -7.13 10.68 13.90
C ILE A 108 -6.09 11.46 13.08
N ALA A 109 -6.07 12.79 13.21
CA ALA A 109 -5.02 13.61 12.62
C ALA A 109 -3.61 13.30 13.21
N GLY A 110 -3.57 12.67 14.40
CA GLY A 110 -2.35 12.19 15.03
C GLY A 110 -1.67 11.05 14.26
N ASP A 111 -0.44 10.72 14.65
CA ASP A 111 0.35 9.63 14.05
C ASP A 111 0.51 9.76 12.52
N SER A 112 0.68 11.00 12.06
CA SER A 112 0.94 11.32 10.67
C SER A 112 2.04 12.37 10.56
N PHE A 113 2.85 12.28 9.49
CA PHE A 113 3.77 13.34 9.12
C PHE A 113 3.42 13.85 7.73
N LEU A 114 3.02 15.11 7.67
CA LEU A 114 2.64 15.79 6.44
C LEU A 114 3.77 16.74 6.07
N ALA A 115 4.82 16.18 5.45
CA ALA A 115 5.94 16.99 5.00
C ALA A 115 5.45 18.14 4.10
N GLU A 116 6.08 19.31 4.23
CA GLU A 116 5.66 20.53 3.55
C GLU A 116 5.85 20.43 2.03
N ASP A 117 7.00 19.93 1.61
CA ASP A 117 7.40 19.80 0.21
C ASP A 117 7.20 18.36 -0.34
N GLU A 118 7.21 18.24 -1.67
CA GLU A 118 6.93 17.00 -2.42
C GLU A 118 8.18 16.21 -2.84
N VAL A 119 9.35 16.51 -2.27
CA VAL A 119 10.60 15.80 -2.61
C VAL A 119 10.54 14.33 -2.16
N LEU A 120 10.71 13.40 -3.10
CA LEU A 120 10.83 11.97 -2.82
C LEU A 120 12.26 11.65 -2.34
N LEU A 121 12.39 11.15 -1.11
CA LEU A 121 13.70 10.97 -0.47
C LEU A 121 14.44 9.72 -0.95
N ASN A 122 13.69 8.69 -1.33
CA ASN A 122 14.23 7.39 -1.70
C ASN A 122 14.35 7.22 -3.21
N GLU A 123 13.41 7.78 -3.99
CA GLU A 123 13.38 7.70 -5.45
C GLU A 123 14.76 7.89 -6.13
N PRO A 124 15.61 8.88 -5.77
CA PRO A 124 16.92 9.03 -6.40
C PRO A 124 17.84 7.79 -6.29
N ALA A 125 17.68 6.99 -5.23
CA ALA A 125 18.49 5.80 -4.96
C ALA A 125 17.92 4.51 -5.57
N ILE A 126 16.61 4.46 -5.83
CA ILE A 126 15.91 3.22 -6.19
C ILE A 126 15.37 3.20 -7.63
N ARG A 127 15.24 4.37 -8.30
CA ARG A 127 14.63 4.51 -9.63
C ARG A 127 15.24 3.66 -10.74
N ASN A 128 16.52 3.29 -10.61
CA ASN A 128 17.26 2.52 -11.62
C ASN A 128 17.34 1.02 -11.27
N ILE A 129 16.66 0.58 -10.21
CA ILE A 129 16.63 -0.82 -9.80
C ILE A 129 15.40 -1.47 -10.40
N HIS A 130 15.61 -2.46 -11.25
CA HIS A 130 14.57 -3.15 -12.00
C HIS A 130 14.63 -4.65 -11.76
N PHE A 131 13.47 -5.27 -11.63
CA PHE A 131 13.29 -6.71 -11.53
C PHE A 131 11.81 -7.06 -11.75
N PRO A 132 11.53 -8.23 -12.34
CA PRO A 132 10.16 -8.66 -12.58
C PRO A 132 9.45 -8.97 -11.26
N VAL A 133 8.17 -8.61 -11.21
CA VAL A 133 7.26 -8.87 -10.09
C VAL A 133 5.99 -9.52 -10.61
N ALA A 134 5.51 -10.53 -9.89
CA ALA A 134 4.14 -11.01 -10.01
C ALA A 134 3.33 -10.39 -8.86
N CYS A 135 2.14 -9.89 -9.14
CA CYS A 135 1.33 -9.21 -8.15
C CYS A 135 -0.13 -9.64 -8.24
N LYS A 136 -0.82 -9.66 -7.10
CA LYS A 136 -2.28 -9.63 -7.07
C LYS A 136 -2.77 -8.38 -6.35
N ILE A 137 -3.87 -7.83 -6.83
CA ILE A 137 -4.50 -6.63 -6.29
C ILE A 137 -5.97 -6.87 -5.94
N ALA A 138 -6.47 -6.16 -4.94
CA ALA A 138 -7.88 -6.07 -4.63
C ALA A 138 -8.23 -4.66 -4.14
N LEU A 139 -9.25 -4.05 -4.74
CA LEU A 139 -9.74 -2.72 -4.36
C LEU A 139 -11.09 -2.85 -3.65
N TYR A 140 -11.21 -2.18 -2.51
CA TYR A 140 -12.42 -2.12 -1.69
C TYR A 140 -12.87 -0.66 -1.54
N PRO A 141 -13.70 -0.15 -2.47
CA PRO A 141 -14.38 1.13 -2.29
C PRO A 141 -15.43 0.99 -1.20
N MET A 142 -15.36 1.83 -0.16
CA MET A 142 -16.15 1.64 1.05
C MET A 142 -17.41 2.50 1.05
N GLY A 143 -18.54 1.91 1.42
CA GLY A 143 -19.79 2.65 1.65
C GLY A 143 -20.51 3.11 0.38
N ILE A 144 -20.17 2.59 -0.79
CA ILE A 144 -20.79 2.95 -2.06
C ILE A 144 -21.38 1.73 -2.80
N PRO A 145 -22.59 1.86 -3.40
CA PRO A 145 -23.26 0.74 -4.05
C PRO A 145 -22.69 0.38 -5.44
N ASN A 146 -22.16 1.36 -6.18
CA ASN A 146 -21.59 1.16 -7.51
C ASN A 146 -20.07 0.88 -7.48
N TYR A 147 -19.56 0.28 -6.40
CA TYR A 147 -18.13 0.06 -6.19
C TYR A 147 -17.44 -0.72 -7.34
N MET A 148 -18.19 -1.57 -8.04
CA MET A 148 -17.68 -2.35 -9.17
C MET A 148 -17.21 -1.50 -10.35
N GLU A 149 -17.77 -0.30 -10.57
CA GLU A 149 -17.34 0.61 -11.63
C GLU A 149 -15.91 1.12 -11.38
N TYR A 150 -15.60 1.45 -10.12
CA TYR A 150 -14.25 1.87 -9.73
C TYR A 150 -13.25 0.73 -9.85
N ILE A 151 -13.63 -0.50 -9.47
CA ILE A 151 -12.79 -1.69 -9.67
C ILE A 151 -12.54 -1.92 -11.16
N ALA A 152 -13.56 -1.78 -12.01
CA ALA A 152 -13.40 -1.94 -13.45
C ALA A 152 -12.41 -0.92 -14.03
N GLU A 153 -12.46 0.34 -13.58
CA GLU A 153 -11.54 1.40 -14.04
C GLU A 153 -10.08 1.04 -13.77
N VAL A 154 -9.72 0.67 -12.54
CA VAL A 154 -8.32 0.30 -12.22
C VAL A 154 -7.87 -0.99 -12.89
N VAL A 155 -8.78 -1.93 -13.17
CA VAL A 155 -8.44 -3.14 -13.95
C VAL A 155 -8.22 -2.79 -15.42
N ASN A 156 -9.08 -1.95 -16.01
CA ASN A 156 -8.91 -1.50 -17.39
C ASN A 156 -7.63 -0.71 -17.57
N HIS A 157 -7.26 0.14 -16.61
CA HIS A 157 -5.97 0.83 -16.65
C HIS A 157 -4.78 -0.14 -16.65
N ALA A 158 -4.83 -1.23 -15.88
CA ALA A 158 -3.80 -2.26 -15.93
C ALA A 158 -3.73 -2.99 -17.29
N ILE A 159 -4.86 -3.14 -17.99
CA ILE A 159 -4.93 -3.67 -19.36
C ILE A 159 -4.29 -2.69 -20.33
N ASP A 160 -4.60 -1.40 -20.23
CA ASP A 160 -4.04 -0.35 -21.11
C ASP A 160 -2.51 -0.23 -20.96
N LEU A 161 -1.99 -0.44 -19.75
CA LEU A 161 -0.55 -0.51 -19.48
C LEU A 161 0.10 -1.82 -19.95
N GLY A 162 -0.68 -2.85 -20.32
CA GLY A 162 -0.16 -4.15 -20.73
C GLY A 162 0.38 -5.01 -19.59
N ILE A 163 0.09 -4.66 -18.33
CA ILE A 163 0.56 -5.38 -17.13
C ILE A 163 -0.47 -6.36 -16.57
N TYR A 164 -1.71 -6.31 -17.06
CA TYR A 164 -2.77 -7.25 -16.70
C TYR A 164 -2.45 -8.67 -17.19
N GLU A 165 -2.51 -9.63 -16.28
CA GLU A 165 -2.38 -11.05 -16.63
C GLU A 165 -3.75 -11.73 -16.68
N LYS A 166 -4.49 -11.69 -15.56
CA LYS A 166 -5.81 -12.34 -15.45
C LYS A 166 -6.62 -11.83 -14.27
N SER A 167 -7.93 -11.96 -14.36
CA SER A 167 -8.84 -11.89 -13.21
C SER A 167 -8.90 -13.27 -12.55
N ALA A 168 -8.82 -13.30 -11.22
CA ALA A 168 -8.96 -14.51 -10.42
C ALA A 168 -10.06 -14.30 -9.36
N HIS A 169 -10.40 -15.35 -8.61
CA HIS A 169 -11.34 -15.18 -7.52
C HIS A 169 -10.80 -14.17 -6.50
N TYR A 170 -11.58 -13.11 -6.30
CA TYR A 170 -11.35 -12.04 -5.32
C TYR A 170 -10.18 -11.10 -5.61
N CYS A 171 -9.50 -11.22 -6.75
CA CYS A 171 -8.36 -10.35 -7.09
C CYS A 171 -8.08 -10.28 -8.61
N THR A 172 -7.29 -9.30 -9.00
CA THR A 172 -6.68 -9.20 -10.33
C THR A 172 -5.19 -9.50 -10.22
N VAL A 173 -4.66 -10.31 -11.14
CA VAL A 173 -3.23 -10.67 -11.21
C VAL A 173 -2.55 -9.83 -12.27
N LEU A 174 -1.40 -9.27 -11.92
CA LEU A 174 -0.54 -8.42 -12.75
C LEU A 174 0.87 -9.01 -12.83
N SER A 175 1.55 -8.76 -13.94
CA SER A 175 2.96 -9.13 -14.16
C SER A 175 3.69 -7.99 -14.88
N CYS A 176 4.72 -7.44 -14.25
CA CYS A 176 5.41 -6.23 -14.72
C CYS A 176 6.78 -6.05 -14.06
N ASP A 177 7.49 -4.97 -14.40
CA ASP A 177 8.65 -4.51 -13.63
C ASP A 177 8.22 -3.85 -12.30
N VAL A 178 9.08 -3.91 -11.29
CA VAL A 178 8.83 -3.26 -9.99
C VAL A 178 8.52 -1.76 -10.10
N GLN A 179 9.16 -1.03 -11.02
CA GLN A 179 8.90 0.41 -11.18
C GLN A 179 7.49 0.63 -11.73
N GLU A 180 7.11 -0.11 -12.79
CA GLU A 180 5.77 -0.07 -13.40
C GLU A 180 4.68 -0.41 -12.39
N LEU A 181 4.91 -1.39 -11.52
CA LEU A 181 3.96 -1.74 -10.46
C LEU A 181 3.71 -0.56 -9.51
N PHE A 182 4.77 0.14 -9.08
CA PHE A 182 4.61 1.26 -8.15
C PHE A 182 4.02 2.51 -8.83
N ASP A 183 4.27 2.71 -10.12
CA ASP A 183 3.58 3.73 -10.92
C ASP A 183 2.08 3.40 -11.04
N TYR A 184 1.73 2.13 -11.24
CA TYR A 184 0.34 1.67 -11.22
C TYR A 184 -0.34 1.83 -9.85
N ILE A 185 0.36 1.51 -8.75
CA ILE A 185 -0.14 1.73 -7.39
C ILE A 185 -0.41 3.22 -7.15
N HIS A 186 0.50 4.09 -7.60
CA HIS A 186 0.31 5.54 -7.52
C HIS A 186 -0.92 6.00 -8.29
N TYR A 187 -1.14 5.49 -9.51
CA TYR A 187 -2.35 5.76 -10.28
C TYR A 187 -3.61 5.34 -9.51
N VAL A 188 -3.66 4.10 -9.02
CA VAL A 188 -4.82 3.56 -8.27
C VAL A 188 -5.14 4.42 -7.06
N ASN A 189 -4.14 4.74 -6.23
CA ASN A 189 -4.36 5.56 -5.05
C ASN A 189 -4.82 6.97 -5.40
N THR A 190 -4.27 7.58 -6.45
CA THR A 190 -4.67 8.93 -6.91
C THR A 190 -6.11 8.93 -7.43
N TYR A 191 -6.46 7.98 -8.30
CA TYR A 191 -7.81 7.80 -8.80
C TYR A 191 -8.80 7.59 -7.64
N CYS A 192 -8.50 6.66 -6.72
CA CYS A 192 -9.36 6.42 -5.58
C CYS A 192 -9.47 7.63 -4.65
N ALA A 193 -8.39 8.38 -4.44
CA ALA A 193 -8.40 9.60 -3.62
C ALA A 193 -9.26 10.72 -4.21
N GLU A 194 -9.35 10.83 -5.52
CA GLU A 194 -10.15 11.84 -6.22
C GLU A 194 -11.63 11.48 -6.26
N HIS A 195 -11.94 10.18 -6.27
CA HIS A 195 -13.30 9.69 -6.51
C HIS A 195 -14.00 9.05 -5.31
N LEU A 196 -13.26 8.63 -4.28
CA LEU A 196 -13.78 7.87 -3.14
C LEU A 196 -13.45 8.58 -1.82
N SER A 197 -14.44 8.65 -0.93
CA SER A 197 -14.25 9.20 0.41
C SER A 197 -13.48 8.26 1.34
N HIS A 198 -13.59 6.94 1.13
CA HIS A 198 -12.86 5.91 1.86
C HIS A 198 -12.63 4.70 0.95
N TYR A 199 -11.38 4.25 0.89
CA TYR A 199 -11.03 3.03 0.19
C TYR A 199 -9.92 2.26 0.91
N ILE A 200 -9.88 0.96 0.63
CA ILE A 200 -8.78 0.07 0.98
C ILE A 200 -8.28 -0.56 -0.32
N PHE A 201 -6.98 -0.53 -0.54
CA PHE A 201 -6.33 -1.12 -1.70
C PHE A 201 -5.26 -2.11 -1.23
N GLU A 202 -5.51 -3.40 -1.45
CA GLU A 202 -4.61 -4.48 -1.09
C GLU A 202 -3.76 -4.88 -2.28
N VAL A 203 -2.47 -5.04 -2.03
CA VAL A 203 -1.46 -5.42 -3.01
C VAL A 203 -0.62 -6.53 -2.39
N THR A 204 -0.53 -7.68 -3.05
CA THR A 204 0.46 -8.70 -2.72
C THR A 204 1.46 -8.79 -3.84
N ILE A 205 2.74 -8.55 -3.54
CA ILE A 205 3.85 -8.58 -4.49
C ILE A 205 4.68 -9.82 -4.23
N SER A 206 5.10 -10.52 -5.27
CA SER A 206 5.92 -11.73 -5.23
C SER A 206 7.10 -11.60 -6.19
N VAL A 207 8.29 -11.97 -5.70
CA VAL A 207 9.54 -11.94 -6.46
C VAL A 207 10.31 -13.23 -6.26
N ASN A 208 10.97 -13.70 -7.33
CA ASN A 208 11.82 -14.90 -7.30
C ASN A 208 11.09 -16.15 -6.78
N SER A 209 9.80 -16.29 -7.09
CA SER A 209 9.03 -17.49 -6.75
C SER A 209 9.69 -18.74 -7.36
N PRO A 210 9.84 -19.84 -6.60
CA PRO A 210 10.41 -21.09 -7.14
C PRO A 210 9.45 -21.79 -8.11
N THR A 211 8.18 -21.42 -8.10
CA THR A 211 7.17 -21.95 -8.99
C THR A 211 7.39 -21.37 -10.39
N LYS A 212 7.50 -22.24 -11.39
CA LYS A 212 7.31 -21.83 -12.78
C LYS A 212 5.82 -21.62 -12.97
N GLU A 213 5.40 -20.43 -13.36
CA GLU A 213 4.02 -20.22 -13.81
C GLU A 213 3.74 -21.19 -14.96
N ALA A 214 2.62 -21.91 -14.84
CA ALA A 214 2.24 -23.01 -15.72
C ALA A 214 1.67 -22.50 -17.05
#